data_AF-A0A4R8FU58-F1
#
_entry.id   AF-A0A4R8FU58-F1
#
_cell.length_a   1.000
_cell.length_b   1.000
_cell.length_c   1.000
_cell.angle_alpha   90.00
_cell.angle_beta   90.00
_cell.angle_gamma   90.00
#
_symmetry.space_group_name_H-M   'P 1'
#
loop_
_entity.id
_entity.type
_entity.pdbx_description
1 polymer ?
#
loop_
_entity_poly.entity_id
_entity_poly.type
_entity_poly.pdbx_seq_one_letter_code
_entity_poly.pdbx_strand_id
1 'polypeptide(L)'
;MGRRWIAVEQMDYIQDLTATRLKKVIEGEQGGISKAVEWQGGGSFVYAELVSCNATFADRIGAADTSEALQTIYADMRATGYLRYDVDLSDFDTDDFAALPLEDQKRVLMDCLDANHLYVNFGSLGDEAHADIAEEDHRLTRAFYGVEG
;
A
#
# COMPACT_ATOMS: atom_id res chain seq x y z
N MET A 1 18.28 7.51 24.86
CA MET A 1 17.43 6.33 25.14
C MET A 1 17.72 5.08 24.31
N GLY A 2 18.68 5.04 23.37
CA GLY A 2 19.27 3.81 22.79
C GLY A 2 18.32 2.80 22.10
N ARG A 3 17.04 3.14 21.97
CA ARG A 3 16.00 2.27 21.41
C ARG A 3 15.93 2.46 19.90
N ARG A 4 15.68 1.36 19.19
CA ARG A 4 15.24 1.38 17.79
C ARG A 4 13.71 1.28 17.77
N TRP A 5 13.08 1.94 16.82
CA TRP A 5 11.63 1.99 16.69
C TRP A 5 11.23 1.85 15.23
N ILE A 6 10.00 1.41 15.01
CA ILE A 6 9.32 1.41 13.72
C ILE A 6 8.00 2.14 13.94
N ALA A 7 7.71 3.11 13.08
CA ALA A 7 6.43 3.81 13.07
C ALA A 7 5.71 3.46 11.77
N VAL A 8 4.41 3.23 11.85
CA VAL A 8 3.53 2.97 10.71
C VAL A 8 2.40 3.98 10.78
N GLU A 9 2.12 4.65 9.68
CA GLU A 9 1.06 5.65 9.53
C GLU A 9 0.26 5.33 8.27
N GLN A 10 -1.06 5.46 8.33
CA GLN A 10 -1.96 5.18 7.22
C GLN A 10 -2.55 6.47 6.61
N MET A 11 -2.48 7.58 7.35
CA MET A 11 -3.07 8.84 6.92
C MET A 11 -2.19 9.61 5.92
N ASP A 12 -2.84 10.39 5.06
CA ASP A 12 -2.23 11.22 4.02
C ASP A 12 -1.32 12.34 4.56
N TYR A 13 -1.49 12.73 5.83
CA TYR A 13 -0.72 13.79 6.48
C TYR A 13 0.68 13.38 6.98
N ILE A 14 1.15 12.17 6.67
CA ILE A 14 2.41 11.62 7.19
C ILE A 14 3.61 12.57 7.01
N GLN A 15 3.70 13.26 5.87
CA GLN A 15 4.78 14.20 5.58
C GLN A 15 4.69 15.49 6.42
N ASP A 16 3.48 16.04 6.54
CA ASP A 16 3.29 17.36 7.14
C ASP A 16 3.28 17.30 8.67
N LEU A 17 2.74 16.22 9.25
CA LEU A 17 2.56 16.09 10.68
C LEU A 17 3.57 15.12 11.30
N THR A 18 3.50 13.84 10.95
CA THR A 18 4.25 12.78 11.64
C THR A 18 5.75 12.90 11.38
N ALA A 19 6.17 13.06 10.11
CA ALA A 19 7.57 13.25 9.77
C ALA A 19 8.14 14.56 10.35
N THR A 20 7.37 15.65 10.33
CA THR A 20 7.74 16.92 10.97
C THR A 20 7.98 16.76 12.48
N ARG A 21 7.10 16.02 13.18
CA ARG A 21 7.27 15.76 14.62
C ARG A 21 8.50 14.90 14.90
N LEU A 22 8.76 13.88 14.08
CA LEU A 22 9.96 13.05 14.23
C LEU A 22 11.25 13.86 14.01
N LYS A 23 11.27 14.75 13.01
CA LYS A 23 12.39 15.68 12.78
C LYS A 23 12.63 16.57 13.99
N LYS A 24 11.58 17.17 14.57
CA LYS A 24 11.68 17.98 15.80
C LYS A 24 12.26 17.20 16.99
N VAL A 25 11.83 15.95 17.18
CA VAL A 25 12.41 15.09 18.21
C VAL A 25 13.90 14.85 17.96
N ILE A 26 14.31 14.58 16.72
CA ILE A 26 15.72 14.43 16.35
C ILE A 26 16.51 15.73 16.56
N GLU A 27 15.89 16.89 16.35
CA GLU A 27 16.48 18.21 16.62
C GLU A 27 16.53 18.56 18.12
N GLY A 28 16.01 17.71 19.01
CA GLY A 28 16.08 17.90 20.45
C GLY A 28 14.90 18.68 21.04
N GLU A 29 13.71 18.58 20.45
CA GLU A 29 12.48 19.16 21.00
C GLU A 29 12.26 18.75 22.47
N GLN A 30 11.90 19.74 23.31
CA GLN A 30 11.70 19.60 24.75
C GLN A 30 10.23 19.36 25.15
N GLY A 31 9.49 18.61 24.34
CA GLY A 31 8.11 18.22 24.62
C GLY A 31 8.00 16.89 25.40
N GLY A 32 6.97 16.75 26.23
CA GLY A 32 6.62 15.46 26.89
C GLY A 32 7.79 14.79 27.61
N ILE A 33 8.04 13.52 27.30
CA ILE A 33 9.10 12.71 27.92
C ILE A 33 10.51 13.26 27.63
N SER A 34 10.72 13.95 26.50
CA SER A 34 12.03 14.50 26.12
C SER A 34 12.59 15.43 27.21
N LYS A 35 11.73 16.24 27.82
CA LYS A 35 12.10 17.10 28.94
C LYS A 35 12.48 16.31 30.19
N ALA A 36 11.74 15.24 30.50
CA ALA A 36 11.98 14.42 31.68
C ALA A 36 13.28 13.60 31.60
N VAL A 37 13.77 13.32 30.38
CA VAL A 37 15.01 12.59 30.13
C VAL A 37 16.13 13.48 29.58
N GLU A 38 15.94 14.81 29.62
CA GLU A 38 16.91 15.81 29.14
C GLU A 38 17.43 15.52 27.72
N TRP A 39 16.55 15.05 26.83
CA TRP A 39 16.90 14.66 25.48
C TRP A 39 17.51 15.83 24.69
N GLN A 40 18.69 15.67 24.10
CA GLN A 40 19.39 16.74 23.37
C GLN A 40 19.33 16.58 21.84
N GLY A 41 18.48 15.68 21.34
CA GLY A 41 18.45 15.34 19.92
C GLY A 41 19.44 14.24 19.53
N GLY A 42 19.46 13.95 18.22
CA GLY A 42 20.31 12.95 17.58
C GLY A 42 19.55 11.77 16.98
N GLY A 43 20.31 10.93 16.27
CA GLY A 43 19.78 9.81 15.49
C GLY A 43 19.26 10.23 14.12
N SER A 44 18.60 9.29 13.46
CA SER A 44 17.95 9.46 12.17
C SER A 44 16.81 8.45 12.03
N PHE A 45 15.99 8.63 11.01
CA PHE A 45 15.04 7.62 10.57
C PHE A 45 15.10 7.50 9.05
N VAL A 46 14.73 6.33 8.55
CA VAL A 46 14.44 6.11 7.14
C VAL A 46 12.93 6.19 6.96
N TYR A 47 12.51 6.87 5.91
CA TYR A 47 11.12 6.93 5.47
C TYR A 47 11.00 6.16 4.16
N ALA A 48 9.99 5.31 4.06
CA ALA A 48 9.67 4.55 2.86
C ALA A 48 8.16 4.33 2.81
N GLU A 49 7.62 4.19 1.60
CA GLU A 49 6.21 3.91 1.32
C GLU A 49 6.09 2.55 0.64
N LEU A 50 4.90 1.95 0.72
CA LEU A 50 4.60 0.71 0.03
C LEU A 50 4.04 1.03 -1.35
N VAL A 51 4.60 0.42 -2.40
CA VAL A 51 4.07 0.56 -3.77
C VAL A 51 2.75 -0.21 -3.86
N SER A 52 1.68 0.51 -4.20
CA SER A 52 0.34 -0.07 -4.33
C SER A 52 0.26 -1.08 -5.48
N CYS A 53 -0.45 -2.18 -5.23
CA CYS A 53 -0.85 -3.16 -6.23
C CYS A 53 -2.38 -3.29 -6.18
N ASN A 54 -2.93 -4.34 -5.54
CA ASN A 54 -4.39 -4.46 -5.37
C ASN A 54 -5.03 -3.33 -4.56
N ALA A 55 -4.26 -2.59 -3.76
CA ALA A 55 -4.74 -1.40 -3.08
C ALA A 55 -5.32 -0.36 -4.07
N THR A 56 -4.73 -0.23 -5.25
CA THR A 56 -5.26 0.66 -6.30
C THR A 56 -6.65 0.22 -6.77
N PHE A 57 -6.90 -1.09 -6.87
CA PHE A 57 -8.24 -1.59 -7.20
C PHE A 57 -9.21 -1.36 -6.05
N ALA A 58 -8.78 -1.58 -4.81
CA ALA A 58 -9.61 -1.31 -3.63
C ALA A 58 -10.09 0.15 -3.59
N ASP A 59 -9.18 1.10 -3.81
CA ASP A 59 -9.51 2.53 -3.86
C ASP A 59 -10.49 2.85 -4.99
N ARG A 60 -10.24 2.31 -6.19
CA ARG A 60 -11.12 2.48 -7.37
C ARG A 60 -12.51 1.89 -7.14
N ILE A 61 -12.62 0.71 -6.53
CA ILE A 61 -13.90 0.06 -6.20
C ILE A 61 -14.67 0.90 -5.19
N GLY A 62 -13.98 1.37 -4.14
CA GLY A 62 -14.58 2.23 -3.11
C GLY A 62 -15.16 3.52 -3.71
N ALA A 63 -14.39 4.17 -4.59
CA ALA A 63 -14.74 5.45 -5.22
C ALA A 63 -15.72 5.34 -6.40
N ALA A 64 -15.99 4.14 -6.93
CA ALA A 64 -16.88 3.97 -8.08
C ALA A 64 -18.34 4.24 -7.71
N ASP A 65 -19.03 5.08 -8.48
CA ASP A 65 -20.44 5.41 -8.26
C ASP A 65 -21.39 4.78 -9.28
N THR A 66 -20.85 4.02 -10.25
CA THR A 66 -21.63 3.42 -11.35
C THR A 66 -21.23 1.97 -11.62
N SER A 67 -22.19 1.20 -12.15
CA SER A 67 -21.99 -0.19 -12.55
C SER A 67 -20.96 -0.30 -13.68
N GLU A 68 -20.97 0.64 -14.62
CA GLU A 68 -20.03 0.69 -15.75
C GLU A 68 -18.58 0.90 -15.28
N ALA A 69 -18.37 1.69 -14.22
CA ALA A 69 -17.06 1.87 -13.63
C ALA A 69 -16.56 0.56 -12.99
N LEU A 70 -17.44 -0.15 -12.26
CA LEU A 70 -17.11 -1.44 -11.66
C LEU A 70 -16.83 -2.53 -12.69
N GLN A 71 -17.55 -2.55 -13.81
CA GLN A 71 -17.27 -3.45 -14.94
C GLN A 71 -15.91 -3.18 -15.58
N THR A 72 -15.52 -1.91 -15.69
CA THR A 72 -14.19 -1.53 -16.19
C THR A 72 -13.10 -2.01 -15.22
N ILE A 73 -13.29 -1.80 -13.92
CA ILE A 73 -12.37 -2.31 -12.88
C ILE A 73 -12.27 -3.83 -12.94
N TYR A 74 -13.39 -4.53 -13.08
CA TYR A 74 -13.44 -5.99 -13.22
C TYR A 74 -12.60 -6.48 -14.41
N ALA A 75 -12.74 -5.83 -15.57
CA ALA A 75 -11.95 -6.16 -16.77
C ALA A 75 -10.44 -5.96 -16.54
N ASP A 76 -10.06 -4.85 -15.90
CA ASP A 76 -8.66 -4.58 -15.55
C ASP A 76 -8.10 -5.61 -14.56
N MET A 77 -8.87 -5.98 -13.52
CA MET A 77 -8.48 -6.99 -12.54
C MET A 77 -8.20 -8.36 -13.18
N ARG A 78 -9.01 -8.74 -14.20
CA ARG A 78 -8.77 -9.96 -14.97
C ARG A 78 -7.47 -9.92 -15.79
N ALA A 79 -7.04 -8.73 -16.22
CA ALA A 79 -5.83 -8.59 -17.02
C ALA A 79 -4.53 -8.67 -16.19
N THR A 80 -4.57 -8.33 -14.90
CA THR A 80 -3.37 -8.30 -14.03
C THR A 80 -3.04 -9.63 -13.39
N GLY A 81 -4.03 -10.49 -13.12
CA GLY A 81 -3.83 -11.84 -12.56
C GLY A 81 -3.58 -11.90 -11.04
N TYR A 82 -3.60 -10.77 -10.32
CA TYR A 82 -3.42 -10.71 -8.85
C TYR A 82 -4.72 -10.96 -8.08
N LEU A 83 -5.45 -11.99 -8.47
CA LEU A 83 -6.69 -12.38 -7.83
C LEU A 83 -6.42 -13.41 -6.75
N ARG A 84 -7.34 -13.53 -5.79
CA ARG A 84 -7.31 -14.64 -4.84
C ARG A 84 -7.28 -15.97 -5.58
N TYR A 85 -6.38 -16.85 -5.15
CA TYR A 85 -6.18 -18.17 -5.78
C TYR A 85 -7.44 -19.06 -5.77
N ASP A 86 -8.35 -18.82 -4.82
CA ASP A 86 -9.60 -19.56 -4.65
C ASP A 86 -10.80 -18.90 -5.37
N VAL A 87 -10.55 -17.82 -6.10
CA VAL A 87 -11.55 -17.13 -6.90
C VAL A 87 -11.27 -17.40 -8.38
N ASP A 88 -12.20 -18.12 -9.02
CA ASP A 88 -12.21 -18.23 -10.46
C ASP A 88 -13.12 -17.14 -11.04
N LEU A 89 -12.51 -16.07 -11.56
CA LEU A 89 -13.30 -15.04 -12.24
C LEU A 89 -13.96 -15.54 -13.52
N SER A 90 -13.49 -16.67 -14.10
CA SER A 90 -14.08 -17.28 -15.30
C SER A 90 -15.49 -17.83 -15.08
N ASP A 91 -15.85 -18.10 -13.83
CA ASP A 91 -17.19 -18.53 -13.43
C ASP A 91 -18.20 -17.37 -13.32
N PHE A 92 -17.75 -16.12 -13.35
CA PHE A 92 -18.65 -14.97 -13.31
C PHE A 92 -19.21 -14.69 -14.71
N ASP A 93 -20.50 -14.96 -14.88
CA ASP A 93 -21.26 -14.39 -16.00
C ASP A 93 -21.31 -12.86 -15.82
N THR A 94 -20.86 -12.13 -16.84
CA THR A 94 -20.87 -10.67 -16.85
C THR A 94 -22.29 -10.10 -16.74
N ASP A 95 -23.29 -10.84 -17.23
CA ASP A 95 -24.69 -10.43 -17.15
C ASP A 95 -25.23 -10.56 -15.72
N ASP A 96 -24.84 -11.63 -15.02
CA ASP A 96 -25.20 -11.85 -13.61
C ASP A 96 -24.54 -10.80 -12.71
N PHE A 97 -23.27 -10.47 -12.96
CA PHE A 97 -22.58 -9.42 -12.22
C PHE A 97 -23.23 -8.04 -12.44
N ALA A 98 -23.57 -7.70 -13.68
CA ALA A 98 -24.20 -6.43 -14.03
C ALA A 98 -25.61 -6.28 -13.42
N ALA A 99 -26.30 -7.39 -13.13
CA ALA A 99 -27.62 -7.40 -12.51
C ALA A 99 -27.59 -7.15 -10.99
N LEU A 100 -26.42 -7.26 -10.35
CA LEU A 100 -26.29 -7.01 -8.91
C LEU A 100 -26.45 -5.52 -8.57
N PRO A 101 -27.00 -5.19 -7.39
CA PRO A 101 -26.93 -3.84 -6.83
C PRO A 101 -25.48 -3.33 -6.76
N LEU A 102 -25.29 -2.01 -6.92
CA LEU A 102 -23.95 -1.39 -6.92
C LEU A 102 -23.09 -1.80 -5.72
N GLU A 103 -23.68 -1.82 -4.53
CA GLU A 103 -22.97 -2.20 -3.30
C GLU A 103 -22.54 -3.67 -3.30
N ASP A 104 -23.37 -4.55 -3.87
CA ASP A 104 -23.03 -5.96 -4.01
C ASP A 104 -21.94 -6.18 -5.06
N GLN A 105 -21.96 -5.42 -6.16
CA GLN A 105 -20.87 -5.42 -7.14
C GLN A 105 -19.55 -5.00 -6.51
N LYS A 106 -19.55 -3.91 -5.70
CA LYS A 106 -18.35 -3.46 -4.97
C LYS A 106 -17.82 -4.56 -4.07
N ARG A 107 -18.70 -5.16 -3.25
CA ARG A 107 -18.33 -6.23 -2.33
C ARG A 107 -17.71 -7.43 -3.05
N VAL A 108 -18.33 -7.89 -4.15
CA VAL A 108 -17.81 -9.00 -4.95
C VAL A 108 -16.41 -8.70 -5.46
N LEU A 109 -16.18 -7.52 -6.05
CA LEU A 109 -14.84 -7.16 -6.54
C LEU A 109 -13.83 -7.06 -5.41
N MET A 110 -14.22 -6.51 -4.25
CA MET A 110 -13.35 -6.43 -3.09
C MET A 110 -12.94 -7.81 -2.56
N ASP A 111 -13.88 -8.75 -2.54
CA ASP A 111 -13.66 -10.13 -2.09
C ASP A 111 -12.74 -10.91 -3.05
N CYS A 112 -12.61 -10.48 -4.31
CA CYS A 112 -11.72 -11.07 -5.30
C CYS A 112 -10.24 -10.64 -5.13
N LEU A 113 -9.99 -9.52 -4.44
CA LEU A 113 -8.63 -9.03 -4.22
C LEU A 113 -7.89 -9.90 -3.21
N ASP A 114 -6.67 -10.33 -3.55
CA ASP A 114 -5.80 -10.96 -2.57
C ASP A 114 -5.18 -9.90 -1.65
N ALA A 115 -5.52 -9.97 -0.36
CA ALA A 115 -5.00 -9.09 0.67
C ALA A 115 -3.46 -9.15 0.78
N ASN A 116 -2.83 -10.27 0.43
CA ASN A 116 -1.38 -10.43 0.41
C ASN A 116 -0.71 -9.73 -0.79
N HIS A 117 -1.50 -9.25 -1.74
CA HIS A 117 -1.06 -8.54 -2.94
C HIS A 117 -1.64 -7.12 -2.99
N LEU A 118 -2.07 -6.54 -1.85
CA LEU A 118 -2.45 -5.13 -1.78
C LEU A 118 -1.28 -4.21 -2.17
N TYR A 119 -0.06 -4.62 -1.83
CA TYR A 119 1.17 -3.94 -2.18
C TYR A 119 2.11 -4.91 -2.89
N VAL A 120 3.08 -4.35 -3.61
CA VAL A 120 4.06 -5.14 -4.35
C VAL A 120 4.92 -5.97 -3.38
N ASN A 121 4.91 -7.28 -3.59
CA ASN A 121 5.72 -8.20 -2.80
C ASN A 121 7.18 -8.19 -3.28
N PHE A 122 8.13 -8.30 -2.35
CA PHE A 122 9.55 -8.32 -2.72
C PHE A 122 9.89 -9.41 -3.74
N GLY A 123 9.26 -10.58 -3.62
CA GLY A 123 9.47 -11.71 -4.53
C GLY A 123 8.96 -11.48 -5.95
N SER A 124 7.94 -10.62 -6.14
CA SER A 124 7.39 -10.26 -7.45
C SER A 124 7.97 -8.96 -7.99
N LEU A 125 8.83 -8.26 -7.24
CA LEU A 125 9.34 -6.94 -7.60
C LEU A 125 9.96 -6.89 -9.01
N GLY A 126 10.53 -7.98 -9.50
CA GLY A 126 11.12 -8.06 -10.85
C GLY A 126 10.17 -8.51 -11.97
N ASP A 127 8.89 -8.73 -11.69
CA ASP A 127 7.90 -9.16 -12.67
C ASP A 127 7.58 -8.03 -13.65
N GLU A 128 7.27 -8.38 -14.91
CA GLU A 128 6.89 -7.41 -15.96
C GLU A 128 5.70 -6.52 -15.54
N ALA A 129 4.82 -7.05 -14.69
CA ALA A 129 3.68 -6.32 -14.13
C ALA A 129 4.06 -5.13 -13.24
N HIS A 130 5.33 -5.00 -12.88
CA HIS A 130 5.88 -3.92 -12.05
C HIS A 130 7.04 -3.20 -12.76
N ALA A 131 7.14 -3.30 -14.09
CA ALA A 131 8.18 -2.66 -14.88
C ALA A 131 8.13 -1.11 -14.84
N ASP A 132 7.05 -0.53 -14.32
CA ASP A 132 6.86 0.90 -14.11
C ASP A 132 7.50 1.42 -12.81
N ILE A 133 7.92 0.53 -11.90
CA ILE A 133 8.64 0.91 -10.67
C ILE A 133 10.06 1.39 -11.04
N ALA A 134 10.47 2.51 -10.46
CA ALA A 134 11.78 3.08 -10.73
C ALA A 134 12.91 2.17 -10.23
N GLU A 135 13.98 2.02 -11.01
CA GLU A 135 15.15 1.21 -10.62
C GLU A 135 15.79 1.65 -9.28
N GLU A 136 15.64 2.92 -8.91
CA GLU A 136 16.05 3.40 -7.58
C GLU A 136 15.27 2.74 -6.44
N ASP A 137 13.96 2.54 -6.59
CA ASP A 137 13.10 1.86 -5.61
C ASP A 137 13.40 0.36 -5.56
N HIS A 138 13.72 -0.24 -6.72
CA HIS A 138 14.22 -1.62 -6.77
C HIS A 138 15.51 -1.77 -5.96
N ARG A 139 16.46 -0.85 -6.17
CA ARG A 139 17.74 -0.85 -5.45
C ARG A 139 17.54 -0.60 -3.96
N LEU A 140 16.72 0.38 -3.58
CA LEU A 140 16.41 0.68 -2.18
C LEU A 140 15.78 -0.52 -1.46
N THR A 141 14.84 -1.20 -2.11
CA THR A 141 14.19 -2.38 -1.55
C THR A 141 15.18 -3.54 -1.40
N ARG A 142 16.01 -3.83 -2.40
CA ARG A 142 17.07 -4.85 -2.29
C ARG A 142 18.07 -4.54 -1.18
N ALA A 143 18.46 -3.28 -1.03
CA ALA A 143 19.31 -2.82 0.05
C ALA A 143 18.64 -3.01 1.42
N PHE A 144 17.35 -2.72 1.54
CA PHE A 144 16.57 -2.92 2.76
C PHE A 144 16.54 -4.40 3.21
N TYR A 145 16.38 -5.34 2.27
CA TYR A 145 16.42 -6.78 2.55
C TYR A 145 17.84 -7.35 2.65
N GLY A 146 18.89 -6.55 2.41
CA GLY A 146 20.28 -7.00 2.47
C GLY A 146 20.67 -7.96 1.34
N VAL A 147 20.00 -7.88 0.19
CA VAL A 147 20.22 -8.75 -0.98
C VAL A 147 21.08 -8.05 -2.05
N GLU A 148 21.87 -7.05 -1.65
CA GLU A 148 22.92 -6.50 -2.52
C GLU A 148 24.04 -7.54 -2.69
N GLY A 149 24.07 -8.20 -3.85
CA GLY A 149 25.07 -9.16 -4.29
C GLY A 149 25.16 -9.21 -5.80
#